data_AF-A0A947TNX3-F1
#
_entry.id   AF-A0A947TNX3-F1
#
_cell.length_a   1.000
_cell.length_b   1.000
_cell.length_c   1.000
_cell.angle_alpha   90.00
_cell.angle_beta   90.00
_cell.angle_gamma   90.00
#
_symmetry.space_group_name_H-M   'P 1'
#
loop_
_entity.id
_entity.type
_entity.pdbx_description
1 polymer ?
#
loop_
_entity_poly.entity_id
_entity_poly.type
_entity_poly.pdbx_seq_one_letter_code
_entity_poly.pdbx_strand_id
1 'polypeptide(L)' 'RSDPTRVVAVAGLRGLNDEDLKQAKFNAEELARLDALRVSATQARTFAGQARLAAVSVPDLPKPQAQQSSTWESN' A
#
# COMPACT_ATOMS: atom_id res chain seq x y z
N ARG A 1 8.56 14.26 -27.39
CA ARG A 1 7.57 13.16 -27.53
C ARG A 1 7.95 12.15 -26.47
N SER A 2 7.17 12.05 -25.39
CA SER A 2 7.53 11.26 -24.20
C SER A 2 6.67 10.01 -24.16
N ASP A 3 7.28 8.83 -24.21
CA ASP A 3 6.59 7.54 -24.17
C ASP A 3 6.00 7.27 -22.77
N PRO A 4 4.68 7.10 -22.64
CA PRO A 4 3.99 6.87 -21.35
C PRO A 4 4.15 5.45 -20.81
N THR A 5 4.88 4.57 -21.51
CA THR A 5 5.19 3.20 -21.06
C THR A 5 6.40 3.13 -20.13
N ARG A 6 7.14 4.23 -19.95
CA ARG A 6 8.26 4.30 -19.02
C ARG A 6 7.75 4.68 -17.62
N VAL A 7 7.30 3.68 -16.86
CA VAL A 7 6.98 3.83 -15.44
C VAL A 7 8.29 4.04 -14.66
N VAL A 8 8.72 5.31 -14.52
CA VAL A 8 9.72 5.70 -13.52
C VAL A 8 8.96 6.11 -12.27
N ALA A 9 8.62 5.13 -11.43
CA ALA A 9 8.22 5.40 -10.07
C ALA A 9 9.47 5.87 -9.30
N VAL A 10 9.75 7.17 -9.31
CA VAL A 10 10.70 7.77 -8.36
C VAL A 10 9.96 7.95 -7.02
N ALA A 11 9.66 6.82 -6.39
CA ALA A 11 9.48 6.75 -4.95
C ALA A 11 10.70 5.96 -4.47
N GLY A 12 11.72 6.65 -3.95
CA GLY A 12 12.82 5.97 -3.29
C GLY A 12 12.25 5.16 -2.13
N LEU A 13 12.05 3.86 -2.35
CA LEU A 13 11.64 2.95 -1.30
C LEU A 13 12.78 2.91 -0.30
N ARG A 14 12.56 3.49 0.89
CA ARG A 14 13.57 3.52 1.96
C ARG A 14 14.03 2.08 2.25
N GLY A 15 15.27 1.76 1.88
CA GLY A 15 15.87 0.44 2.07
C GLY A 15 16.20 -0.34 0.79
N LEU A 16 15.92 0.20 -0.40
CA LEU A 16 16.33 -0.39 -1.70
C LEU A 16 17.35 0.53 -2.37
N ASN A 17 18.53 -0.01 -2.70
CA ASN A 17 19.57 0.74 -3.42
C ASN A 17 19.32 0.72 -4.94
N ASP A 18 19.86 1.68 -5.67
CA ASP A 18 19.69 1.79 -7.14
C ASP A 18 20.12 0.52 -7.91
N GLU A 19 21.11 -0.22 -7.40
CA GLU A 19 21.56 -1.47 -8.00
C GLU A 19 20.55 -2.61 -7.79
N ASP A 20 19.89 -2.67 -6.63
CA ASP A 20 18.85 -3.66 -6.34
C ASP A 20 17.61 -3.40 -7.21
N LEU A 21 17.29 -2.14 -7.47
CA LEU A 21 16.21 -1.75 -8.38
C LEU A 21 16.52 -2.10 -9.84
N LYS A 22 17.78 -2.02 -10.28
CA LYS A 22 18.20 -2.46 -11.62
C LYS A 22 18.13 -3.97 -11.80
N GLN A 23 18.36 -4.74 -10.72
CA GLN A 23 18.28 -6.20 -10.73
C GLN A 23 16.85 -6.71 -10.49
N ALA A 24 15.92 -5.85 -10.08
CA ALA A 24 14.53 -6.21 -9.89
C ALA A 24 13.93 -6.66 -11.23
N LYS A 25 13.60 -7.95 -11.30
CA LYS A 25 12.96 -8.56 -12.47
C LYS A 25 11.50 -8.84 -12.15
N PHE A 26 10.66 -8.61 -13.14
CA PHE A 26 9.28 -9.04 -13.10
C PHE A 26 9.23 -10.57 -12.97
N ASN A 27 8.54 -11.06 -11.93
CA ASN A 27 8.30 -12.48 -11.73
C ASN A 27 6.77 -12.73 -11.71
N ALA A 28 6.26 -13.22 -12.84
CA ALA A 28 4.83 -13.50 -13.01
C ALA A 28 4.33 -14.62 -12.09
N GLU A 29 5.17 -15.59 -11.78
CA GLU A 29 4.81 -16.74 -10.94
C GLU A 29 4.58 -16.30 -9.49
N GLU A 30 5.45 -15.43 -8.97
CA GLU A 30 5.31 -14.85 -7.64
C GLU A 30 4.09 -13.92 -7.55
N LEU A 31 3.81 -13.15 -8.60
CA LEU A 31 2.58 -12.35 -8.70
C LEU A 31 1.32 -13.22 -8.69
N ALA A 32 1.33 -14.35 -9.41
CA ALA A 32 0.21 -15.29 -9.42
C ALA A 32 0.02 -15.97 -8.05
N ARG A 33 1.11 -16.31 -7.35
CA ARG A 33 1.05 -16.81 -5.96
C ARG A 33 0.47 -15.78 -5.01
N LEU A 34 0.87 -14.52 -5.17
CA LEU A 34 0.33 -13.41 -4.36
C LEU A 34 -1.16 -13.22 -4.62
N ASP A 35 -1.61 -13.28 -5.88
CA ASP A 35 -3.04 -13.18 -6.20
C ASP A 35 -3.83 -14.40 -5.70
N ALA A 36 -3.23 -15.59 -5.68
CA ALA A 36 -3.84 -16.77 -5.08
C ALA A 36 -4.02 -16.65 -3.55
N LEU A 37 -3.19 -15.88 -2.87
CA LEU A 37 -3.33 -15.55 -1.45
C LEU A 37 -4.33 -14.40 -1.19
N ARG A 38 -4.88 -13.80 -2.23
CA ARG A 38 -5.82 -12.69 -2.11
C ARG A 38 -7.13 -13.17 -1.50
N VAL A 39 -7.50 -12.58 -0.37
CA VAL A 39 -8.80 -12.83 0.26
C VAL A 39 -9.82 -11.84 -0.28
N SER A 40 -10.92 -12.35 -0.84
CA SER A 40 -12.05 -11.52 -1.25
C SER A 40 -12.87 -11.07 -0.04
N ALA A 41 -13.59 -9.95 -0.18
CA ALA A 41 -14.50 -9.46 0.86
C ALA A 41 -15.56 -10.51 1.26
N THR A 42 -16.00 -11.34 0.32
CA THR A 42 -16.94 -12.44 0.58
C THR A 42 -16.32 -13.52 1.46
N GLN A 43 -15.11 -13.98 1.14
CA GLN A 43 -14.39 -14.97 1.96
C GLN A 43 -14.14 -14.44 3.37
N ALA A 44 -13.75 -13.17 3.50
CA ALA A 44 -13.56 -12.53 4.79
C ALA A 44 -14.87 -12.51 5.62
N ARG A 45 -16.01 -12.19 5.01
CA ARG A 45 -17.33 -12.21 5.68
C ARG A 45 -17.73 -13.61 6.12
N THR A 46 -17.51 -14.63 5.29
CA THR A 46 -17.81 -16.03 5.63
C THR A 46 -16.95 -16.50 6.82
N PHE A 47 -15.65 -16.21 6.78
CA PHE A 47 -14.75 -16.53 7.89
C PHE A 47 -15.16 -15.80 9.18
N ALA A 48 -15.49 -14.51 9.10
CA ALA A 48 -15.99 -13.75 10.24
C ALA A 48 -17.29 -14.35 10.81
N GLY A 49 -18.21 -14.81 9.95
CA GLY A 49 -19.42 -15.50 10.37
C GLY A 49 -19.14 -16.84 11.07
N GLN A 50 -18.22 -17.65 10.55
CA GLN A 50 -17.79 -18.90 11.18
C GLN A 50 -17.13 -18.66 12.55
N ALA A 51 -16.34 -17.60 12.67
CA ALA A 51 -15.69 -17.18 13.91
C ALA A 51 -16.62 -16.40 14.86
N ARG A 52 -17.91 -16.22 14.51
CA ARG A 52 -18.91 -15.43 15.26
C ARG A 52 -18.45 -14.00 15.56
N LEU A 53 -17.64 -13.42 14.67
CA LEU A 53 -17.21 -12.02 14.78
C LEU A 53 -18.38 -11.10 14.44
N ALA A 54 -18.63 -10.12 15.30
CA ALA A 54 -19.64 -9.10 15.08
C ALA A 54 -19.00 -7.84 14.48
N ALA A 55 -19.70 -7.20 13.55
CA ALA A 55 -19.30 -5.89 13.04
C ALA A 55 -19.51 -4.84 14.14
N VAL A 56 -18.48 -4.06 14.44
CA VAL A 56 -18.56 -2.92 15.36
C VAL A 56 -18.33 -1.65 14.56
N SER A 57 -19.27 -0.71 14.63
CA SER A 57 -19.11 0.60 14.03
C SER A 57 -18.23 1.44 14.94
N VAL A 58 -17.03 1.78 14.48
CA VAL A 58 -16.14 2.72 15.18
C VAL A 58 -16.50 4.13 14.70
N PRO A 59 -16.71 5.10 15.61
CA PRO A 59 -16.98 6.48 15.22
C PRO A 59 -15.78 7.10 14.48
N ASP A 60 -16.07 7.99 13.54
CA ASP A 60 -15.04 8.68 12.77
C ASP A 60 -14.12 9.52 13.67
N LEU A 61 -12.84 9.52 13.35
CA LEU A 61 -11.86 10.37 14.01
C LEU A 61 -12.13 11.85 13.68
N PRO A 62 -11.91 12.77 14.63
CA PRO A 62 -12.03 14.19 14.36
C PRO A 62 -11.08 14.60 13.23
N LYS A 63 -11.53 15.55 12.38
CA LYS A 63 -10.74 16.04 11.25
C LYS A 63 -9.37 16.53 11.74
N PRO A 64 -8.27 16.17 11.07
CA PRO A 64 -6.95 16.66 11.45
C PRO A 64 -6.96 18.18 11.37
N GLN A 65 -6.66 18.83 12.49
CA GLN A 65 -6.45 20.26 12.54
C GLN A 65 -5.16 20.54 11.75
N ALA A 66 -5.20 21.50 10.83
CA ALA A 66 -4.03 21.91 10.07
C ALA A 66 -2.93 22.29 11.07
N GLN A 67 -1.88 21.45 11.15
CA GLN A 67 -0.70 21.74 11.94
C GLN A 67 -0.12 23.06 11.44
N GLN A 68 0.01 24.03 12.36
CA GLN A 68 0.74 25.27 12.09
C GLN A 68 2.11 24.91 11.50
N SER A 69 2.42 25.54 10.37
CA SER A 69 3.70 25.48 9.67
C SER A 69 4.84 25.53 10.68
N SER A 70 5.62 24.45 10.71
CA SER A 70 6.72 24.30 11.65
C SER A 70 7.88 25.21 11.25
N THR A 71 8.49 25.86 12.23
CA THR A 71 9.53 26.90 12.14
C THR A 71 10.90 26.42 11.63
N TRP A 72 10.96 25.34 10.85
CA TRP A 72 12.22 24.79 10.31
C TRP A 72 12.68 25.48 9.02
N GLU A 73 11.87 26.36 8.43
CA GLU A 73 12.22 27.13 7.22
C GLU A 73 13.13 28.34 7.49
N SER A 74 13.56 28.54 8.74
CA SER A 74 14.50 29.59 9.13
C SER A 74 15.80 28.98 9.68
N ASN A 75 16.62 28.39 8.80
CA ASN A 75 18.08 28.27 8.94
C ASN A 75 18.73 28.25 7.55
#